data_AF-A0A379TJU3-F1
#
_entry.id   AF-A0A379TJU3-F1
#
_cell.length_a   1.000
_cell.length_b   1.000
_cell.length_c   1.000
_cell.angle_alpha   90.00
_cell.angle_beta   90.00
_cell.angle_gamma   90.00
#
_symmetry.space_group_name_H-M   'P 1'
#
loop_
_entity.id
_entity.type
_entity.pdbx_description
1 polymer ?
#
loop_
_entity_poly.entity_id
_entity_poly.type
_entity_poly.pdbx_seq_one_letter_code
_entity_poly.pdbx_strand_id
1 'polypeptide(L)'
;MALGVEDKVTVPLFEAVQKTQTVQSAADIRKVFVDAGVKGEDYDAAWNSFVVKSLVAQQEKAASDLQLQGVPAMFVNGKYQINPQGMDTSSMDVFVQQYADTVKYLVDKK
;
A
#
# COMPACT_ATOMS: atom_id res chain seq x y z
N MET A 1 -10.12 4.18 6.96
CA MET A 1 -8.98 3.57 7.67
C MET A 1 -9.50 2.96 8.96
N ALA A 2 -9.24 1.67 9.23
CA ALA A 2 -9.84 0.97 10.38
C ALA A 2 -9.19 1.38 11.71
N LEU A 3 -7.85 1.52 11.72
CA LEU A 3 -7.08 1.90 12.91
C LEU A 3 -6.32 3.23 12.73
N GLY A 4 -6.08 3.70 11.50
CA GLY A 4 -5.43 4.99 11.25
C GLY A 4 -3.96 5.03 11.68
N VAL A 5 -3.25 3.91 11.59
CA VAL A 5 -1.87 3.73 12.07
C VAL A 5 -0.89 3.39 10.95
N GLU A 6 -1.28 3.63 9.69
CA GLU A 6 -0.54 3.21 8.51
C GLU A 6 0.90 3.75 8.54
N ASP A 7 1.08 5.05 8.80
CA ASP A 7 2.41 5.68 8.91
C ASP A 7 3.30 5.07 10.02
N LYS A 8 2.70 4.46 11.04
CA LYS A 8 3.43 3.82 12.14
C LYS A 8 3.85 2.39 11.82
N VAL A 9 3.07 1.69 10.99
CA VAL A 9 3.29 0.25 10.71
C VAL A 9 3.92 -0.01 9.35
N THR A 10 3.88 0.93 8.40
CA THR A 10 4.45 0.74 7.05
C THR A 10 5.92 0.35 7.11
N VAL A 11 6.79 1.16 7.73
CA VAL A 11 8.24 0.86 7.80
C VAL A 11 8.50 -0.44 8.58
N PRO A 12 7.95 -0.65 9.81
CA PRO A 12 8.14 -1.90 10.53
C PRO A 12 7.69 -3.15 9.77
N LEU A 13 6.57 -3.10 9.04
CA LEU A 13 6.10 -4.23 8.22
C LEU A 13 7.04 -4.50 7.05
N PHE A 14 7.49 -3.45 6.33
CA PHE A 14 8.44 -3.61 5.23
C PHE A 14 9.75 -4.24 5.71
N GLU A 15 10.31 -3.74 6.81
CA GLU A 15 11.54 -4.30 7.38
C GLU A 15 11.33 -5.73 7.88
N ALA A 16 10.23 -5.99 8.60
CA ALA A 16 9.94 -7.30 9.18
C ALA A 16 9.78 -8.41 8.13
N VAL A 17 9.21 -8.08 6.96
CA VAL A 17 9.02 -9.04 5.87
C VAL A 17 10.29 -9.16 5.01
N GLN A 18 10.87 -8.04 4.58
CA GLN A 18 11.91 -8.08 3.53
C GLN A 18 13.35 -8.08 4.08
N LYS A 19 13.59 -7.46 5.24
CA LYS A 19 14.94 -7.25 5.79
C LYS A 19 15.28 -8.26 6.88
N THR A 20 14.44 -8.37 7.91
CA THR A 20 14.68 -9.27 9.05
C THR A 20 13.97 -10.61 8.92
N GLN A 21 12.98 -10.72 8.02
CA GLN A 21 12.23 -11.95 7.74
C GLN A 21 11.59 -12.58 9.00
N THR A 22 11.20 -11.73 9.95
CA THR A 22 10.60 -12.10 11.24
C THR A 22 9.10 -12.33 11.14
N VAL A 23 8.43 -11.77 10.13
CA VAL A 23 7.01 -12.03 9.89
C VAL A 23 6.85 -13.28 9.02
N GLN A 24 6.36 -14.35 9.62
CA GLN A 24 6.09 -15.64 8.94
C GLN A 24 4.66 -16.14 9.15
N SER A 25 3.90 -15.47 10.02
CA SER A 25 2.53 -15.82 10.38
C SER A 25 1.67 -14.57 10.65
N ALA A 26 0.35 -14.76 10.72
CA ALA A 26 -0.57 -13.70 11.11
C ALA A 26 -0.31 -13.18 12.54
N ALA A 27 0.20 -14.04 13.45
CA ALA A 27 0.56 -13.63 14.81
C ALA A 27 1.74 -12.66 14.81
N ASP A 28 2.69 -12.84 13.89
CA ASP A 28 3.83 -11.92 13.75
C ASP A 28 3.39 -10.56 13.20
N ILE A 29 2.44 -10.54 12.26
CA ILE A 29 1.83 -9.30 11.78
C ILE A 29 1.18 -8.56 12.95
N ARG A 30 0.35 -9.25 13.75
CA ARG A 30 -0.24 -8.67 14.96
C ARG A 30 0.81 -8.09 15.90
N LYS A 31 1.92 -8.81 16.10
CA LYS A 31 3.03 -8.35 16.95
C LYS A 31 3.60 -7.02 16.46
N VAL A 32 3.78 -6.83 15.14
CA VAL A 32 4.25 -5.54 14.59
C VAL A 32 3.30 -4.38 14.95
N PHE A 33 1.99 -4.59 14.90
CA PHE A 33 1.02 -3.56 15.29
C PHE A 33 1.07 -3.25 16.79
N VAL A 34 1.19 -4.27 17.63
CA VAL A 34 1.30 -4.09 19.09
C VAL A 34 2.60 -3.39 19.48
N ASP A 35 3.72 -3.79 18.87
CA ASP A 35 5.02 -3.16 19.09
C ASP A 35 5.03 -1.68 18.61
N ALA A 36 4.17 -1.34 17.62
CA ALA A 36 3.93 0.04 17.17
C ALA A 36 2.91 0.82 18.05
N GLY A 37 2.46 0.24 19.17
CA GLY A 37 1.61 0.90 20.16
C GLY A 37 0.10 0.70 19.99
N VAL A 38 -0.34 -0.19 19.09
CA VAL A 38 -1.75 -0.57 18.98
C VAL A 38 -2.11 -1.54 20.10
N LYS A 39 -3.22 -1.31 20.80
CA LYS A 39 -3.68 -2.28 21.80
C LYS A 39 -4.08 -3.58 21.10
N GLY A 40 -3.69 -4.71 21.68
CA GLY A 40 -4.02 -6.02 21.12
C GLY A 40 -5.52 -6.21 20.89
N GLU A 41 -6.35 -5.76 21.84
CA GLU A 41 -7.82 -5.81 21.74
C GLU A 41 -8.37 -4.98 20.56
N ASP A 42 -7.81 -3.78 20.33
CA ASP A 42 -8.22 -2.92 19.21
C ASP A 42 -7.83 -3.56 17.86
N TYR A 43 -6.64 -4.16 17.78
CA TYR A 43 -6.22 -4.92 16.60
C TYR A 43 -7.14 -6.12 16.35
N ASP A 44 -7.42 -6.92 17.38
CA ASP A 44 -8.22 -8.14 17.26
C ASP A 44 -9.67 -7.81 16.90
N ALA A 45 -10.23 -6.73 17.46
CA ALA A 45 -11.56 -6.23 17.10
C ALA A 45 -11.59 -5.73 15.64
N ALA A 46 -10.58 -4.96 15.21
CA ALA A 46 -10.49 -4.47 13.84
C ALA A 46 -10.34 -5.63 12.84
N TRP A 47 -9.43 -6.58 13.10
CA TRP A 47 -9.18 -7.76 12.25
C TRP A 47 -10.46 -8.54 11.95
N ASN A 48 -11.33 -8.70 12.94
CA ASN A 48 -12.58 -9.45 12.81
C ASN A 48 -13.78 -8.60 12.34
N SER A 49 -13.61 -7.28 12.25
CA SER A 49 -14.69 -6.34 11.93
C SER A 49 -15.22 -6.48 10.51
N PHE A 50 -16.49 -6.12 10.33
CA PHE A 50 -17.08 -5.99 8.99
C PHE A 50 -16.35 -4.93 8.15
N VAL A 51 -15.92 -3.83 8.76
CA VAL A 51 -15.21 -2.73 8.08
C VAL A 51 -13.92 -3.23 7.43
N VAL A 52 -13.08 -3.99 8.15
CA VAL A 52 -11.84 -4.54 7.58
C VAL A 52 -12.15 -5.56 6.49
N LYS A 53 -13.16 -6.43 6.67
CA LYS A 53 -13.59 -7.36 5.60
C LYS A 53 -14.01 -6.65 4.32
N SER A 54 -14.78 -5.56 4.43
CA SER A 54 -15.16 -4.74 3.28
C SER A 54 -13.97 -4.06 2.61
N LEU A 55 -12.99 -3.58 3.38
CA LEU A 55 -11.77 -2.97 2.84
C LEU A 55 -10.89 -4.00 2.11
N VAL A 56 -10.81 -5.24 2.59
CA VAL A 56 -10.12 -6.33 1.88
C VAL A 56 -10.80 -6.61 0.55
N ALA A 57 -12.13 -6.78 0.55
CA ALA A 57 -12.89 -7.00 -0.68
C ALA A 57 -12.76 -5.84 -1.68
N GLN A 58 -12.71 -4.59 -1.19
CA GLN A 58 -12.50 -3.41 -2.03
C GLN A 58 -11.10 -3.41 -2.69
N GLN A 59 -10.05 -3.81 -1.96
CA GLN A 59 -8.69 -3.90 -2.49
C GLN A 59 -8.59 -4.99 -3.57
N GLU A 60 -9.13 -6.18 -3.30
CA GLU A 60 -9.17 -7.30 -4.26
C GLU A 60 -9.95 -6.92 -5.53
N LYS A 61 -11.13 -6.29 -5.36
CA LYS A 61 -11.94 -5.82 -6.48
C LYS A 61 -11.19 -4.78 -7.31
N ALA A 62 -10.55 -3.80 -6.68
CA ALA A 62 -9.80 -2.77 -7.41
C ALA A 62 -8.64 -3.38 -8.23
N ALA A 63 -7.90 -4.33 -7.65
CA ALA A 63 -6.83 -5.04 -8.37
C ALA A 63 -7.37 -5.83 -9.58
N SER A 64 -8.52 -6.49 -9.42
CA SER A 64 -9.18 -7.22 -10.52
C SER A 64 -9.73 -6.29 -11.60
N ASP A 65 -10.44 -5.22 -11.23
CA ASP A 65 -11.04 -4.26 -12.17
C ASP A 65 -9.96 -3.54 -12.99
N LEU A 66 -8.81 -3.25 -12.38
CA LEU A 66 -7.65 -2.61 -13.02
C LEU A 66 -6.69 -3.60 -13.70
N GLN A 67 -7.01 -4.90 -13.68
CA GLN A 67 -6.19 -5.97 -14.25
C GLN A 67 -4.72 -5.91 -13.79
N LEU A 68 -4.51 -5.66 -12.49
CA LEU A 68 -3.20 -5.49 -11.90
C LEU A 68 -2.34 -6.76 -12.06
N GLN A 69 -1.20 -6.64 -12.73
CA GLN A 69 -0.28 -7.77 -12.98
C GLN A 69 0.99 -7.75 -12.11
N GLY A 70 1.36 -6.60 -11.55
CA GLY A 70 2.60 -6.45 -10.77
C GLY A 70 2.67 -5.14 -10.01
N VAL A 71 3.50 -5.11 -8.98
CA VAL A 71 3.71 -3.95 -8.08
C VAL A 71 5.17 -3.50 -8.09
N PRO A 72 5.47 -2.21 -7.85
CA PRO A 72 4.54 -1.11 -7.60
C PRO A 72 3.78 -0.65 -8.86
N ALA A 73 2.51 -0.28 -8.70
CA ALA A 73 1.65 0.25 -9.77
C ALA A 73 0.79 1.40 -9.24
N MET A 74 0.51 2.38 -10.10
CA MET A 74 -0.37 3.51 -9.79
C MET A 74 -1.33 3.74 -10.94
N PHE A 75 -2.59 3.98 -10.58
CA PHE A 75 -3.66 4.29 -11.52
C PHE A 75 -4.25 5.66 -11.17
N VAL A 76 -4.52 6.47 -12.20
CA VAL A 76 -5.13 7.79 -12.08
C VAL A 76 -6.53 7.76 -12.69
N ASN A 77 -7.53 8.20 -11.92
CA ASN A 77 -8.94 8.24 -12.30
C ASN A 77 -9.53 6.88 -12.76
N GLY A 78 -8.89 5.76 -12.42
CA GLY A 78 -9.26 4.42 -12.91
C GLY A 78 -9.13 4.25 -14.43
N LYS A 79 -8.46 5.19 -15.12
CA LYS A 79 -8.35 5.23 -16.59
C LYS A 79 -6.92 5.07 -17.07
N TYR A 80 -5.97 5.67 -16.35
CA TYR A 80 -4.58 5.72 -16.75
C TYR A 80 -3.73 4.91 -15.80
N GLN A 81 -2.88 4.03 -16.31
CA GLN A 81 -1.83 3.37 -15.56
C GLN A 81 -0.51 4.08 -15.80
N ILE A 82 0.23 4.39 -14.74
CA ILE A 82 1.57 4.98 -14.86
C ILE A 82 2.54 3.91 -15.35
N ASN A 83 3.31 4.22 -16.39
CA ASN A 83 4.37 3.35 -16.91
C ASN A 83 5.76 3.88 -16.50
N PRO A 84 6.33 3.45 -15.35
CA PRO A 84 7.65 3.90 -14.92
C PRO A 84 8.79 3.42 -15.82
N GLN A 85 8.61 2.33 -16.57
CA GLN A 85 9.65 1.80 -17.48
C GLN A 85 9.93 2.74 -18.66
N GLY A 86 9.00 3.64 -18.98
CA GLY A 86 9.16 4.66 -20.01
C GLY A 86 9.74 5.99 -19.49
N MET A 87 10.12 6.07 -18.21
CA MET A 87 10.64 7.29 -17.59
C MET A 87 12.16 7.33 -17.58
N ASP A 88 12.72 8.53 -17.39
CA ASP A 88 14.15 8.72 -17.23
C ASP A 88 14.61 8.09 -15.91
N THR A 89 15.55 7.15 -16.02
CA THR A 89 16.15 6.41 -14.90
C THR A 89 17.62 6.75 -14.70
N SER A 90 18.13 7.79 -15.38
CA SER A 90 19.51 8.25 -15.24
C SER A 90 19.80 8.87 -13.87
N SER A 91 18.77 9.42 -13.22
CA SER A 91 18.81 9.95 -11.86
C SER A 91 17.50 9.66 -11.13
N MET A 92 17.60 9.30 -9.86
CA MET A 92 16.44 9.08 -9.00
C MET A 92 15.62 10.36 -8.83
N ASP A 93 16.26 11.53 -8.73
CA ASP A 93 15.56 12.81 -8.57
C ASP A 93 14.73 13.14 -9.81
N VAL A 94 15.30 12.92 -11.00
CA VAL A 94 14.60 13.13 -12.28
C VAL A 94 13.44 12.16 -12.41
N PHE A 95 13.66 10.88 -12.09
CA PHE A 95 12.62 9.86 -12.11
C PHE A 95 11.43 10.24 -11.22
N VAL A 96 11.70 10.62 -9.96
CA VAL A 96 10.65 10.99 -8.99
C VAL A 96 9.87 12.22 -9.48
N GLN A 97 10.56 13.25 -9.98
CA GLN A 97 9.89 14.45 -10.52
C GLN A 97 9.03 14.11 -11.73
N GLN A 98 9.56 13.37 -12.72
CA GLN A 98 8.82 12.99 -13.91
C GLN A 98 7.60 12.12 -13.56
N TYR A 99 7.73 11.21 -12.60
CA TYR A 99 6.63 10.40 -12.11
C TYR A 99 5.52 11.28 -11.52
N ALA A 100 5.87 12.19 -10.61
CA ALA A 100 4.93 13.09 -9.96
C ALA A 100 4.24 14.04 -10.96
N ASP A 101 4.98 14.61 -11.90
CA ASP A 101 4.45 15.48 -12.95
C ASP A 101 3.49 14.73 -13.87
N THR A 102 3.80 13.49 -14.23
CA THR A 102 2.92 12.63 -15.03
C THR A 102 1.62 12.37 -14.30
N VAL A 103 1.68 12.02 -13.01
CA VAL A 103 0.48 11.83 -12.18
C VAL A 103 -0.35 13.11 -12.14
N LYS A 104 0.26 14.25 -11.85
CA LYS A 104 -0.40 15.57 -11.80
C LYS A 104 -1.11 15.89 -13.12
N TYR A 105 -0.43 15.72 -14.24
CA TYR A 105 -1.00 15.93 -15.57
C TYR A 105 -2.23 15.05 -15.83
N LEU A 106 -2.18 13.77 -15.42
CA LEU A 106 -3.27 12.83 -15.63
C LEU A 106 -4.45 13.05 -14.67
N VAL A 107 -4.22 13.61 -13.48
CA VAL A 107 -5.28 14.01 -12.55
C VAL A 107 -6.15 15.09 -13.18
N ASP A 108 -5.52 16.07 -13.86
CA ASP A 108 -6.21 17.18 -14.51
C ASP A 108 -6.89 16.77 -15.85
N LYS A 109 -6.54 15.60 -16.39
CA LYS A 109 -7.21 15.02 -17.56
C LYS A 109 -8.45 14.24 -17.17
N LYS A 110 -9.61 14.74 -17.62
CA LYS A 110 -10.90 14.05 -17.52
C LYS A 110 -11.01 12.88 -18.48
#